data_AF-A0A0L1KK80-F1
#
_entry.id   AF-A0A0L1KK80-F1
#
_cell.length_a   1.000
_cell.length_b   1.000
_cell.length_c   1.000
_cell.angle_alpha   90.00
_cell.angle_beta   90.00
_cell.angle_gamma   90.00
#
_symmetry.space_group_name_H-M   'P 1'
#
loop_
_entity.id
_entity.type
_entity.pdbx_description
1 polymer ?
#
loop_
_entity_poly.entity_id
_entity_poly.type
_entity_poly.pdbx_seq_one_letter_code
_entity_poly.pdbx_strand_id
1 'polypeptide(L)'
;MLTIRPFVSRNFADLQRVIGPNDYIVSRHKRTESAGNVTYMAWPSATAANIYQYVSSLPVKSRALHSIFGRPSIPMDFCADLDLPLNPADRENQRQGVHIMERVCDEASNVLDTTFQKKFQHMVVLQSLSRKKISYHIHARVDDHTAFADFNEVKQFVFLIQAELEKDKLPEVIDTHIYRSSGSLRAFDCVKSVGEDVPLSHIALKRPDSWQPLPEELFDMSLAMRKLTTITTKLEFKGSRKIYAVPPKESVEKDAQSLRYIATNVPKLNVKSATEYKTWLGVSLALKGCHQYTQQNPDAGIGCDFKQLFHNFSGLSPKYSYSNCERWWGKFKVDPHLARSAGYVRKMVHSSKE
;
A
#
# COMPACT_ATOMS: atom_id res chain seq x y z
N MET A 1 12.95 24.23 0.10
CA MET A 1 12.21 22.95 0.25
C MET A 1 12.21 22.22 -1.08
N LEU A 2 12.74 20.99 -1.14
CA LEU A 2 12.68 20.16 -2.35
C LEU A 2 11.30 19.50 -2.41
N THR A 3 10.44 19.96 -3.33
CA THR A 3 9.16 19.32 -3.59
C THR A 3 9.42 18.03 -4.36
N ILE A 4 9.42 16.88 -3.67
CA ILE A 4 9.51 15.57 -4.34
C ILE A 4 8.22 15.39 -5.15
N ARG A 5 8.33 15.44 -6.48
CA ARG A 5 7.18 15.24 -7.36
C ARG A 5 6.82 13.75 -7.40
N PRO A 6 5.53 13.40 -7.31
CA PRO A 6 5.09 12.02 -7.49
C PRO A 6 5.37 11.54 -8.91
N PHE A 7 5.63 10.25 -9.05
CA PHE A 7 5.36 9.54 -10.29
C PHE A 7 3.86 9.40 -10.43
N VAL A 8 3.33 9.75 -11.60
CA VAL A 8 1.90 9.77 -11.87
C VAL A 8 1.62 8.89 -13.09
N SER A 9 0.68 7.97 -12.95
CA SER A 9 0.25 7.10 -14.06
C SER A 9 -1.26 6.86 -14.00
N ARG A 10 -1.88 6.64 -15.16
CA ARG A 10 -3.26 6.11 -15.22
C ARG A 10 -3.31 4.59 -15.18
N ASN A 11 -2.16 3.93 -15.29
CA ASN A 11 -2.03 2.49 -15.27
C ASN A 11 -1.22 2.06 -14.04
N PHE A 12 -1.86 1.31 -13.15
CA PHE A 12 -1.23 0.82 -11.92
C PHE A 12 0.00 -0.06 -12.19
N ALA A 13 -0.03 -0.87 -13.26
CA ALA A 13 1.08 -1.75 -13.62
C ALA A 13 2.36 -0.98 -13.98
N ASP A 14 2.23 0.23 -14.54
CA ASP A 14 3.39 1.07 -14.87
C ASP A 14 4.07 1.60 -13.61
N LEU A 15 3.28 1.93 -12.57
CA LEU A 15 3.85 2.30 -11.27
C LEU A 15 4.52 1.13 -10.58
N GLN A 16 3.93 -0.07 -10.63
CA GLN A 16 4.52 -1.27 -10.02
C GLN A 16 5.94 -1.58 -10.52
N ARG A 17 6.32 -1.11 -11.71
CA ARG A 17 7.68 -1.29 -12.27
C ARG A 17 8.73 -0.34 -11.70
N VAL A 18 8.32 0.82 -11.17
CA VAL A 18 9.23 1.89 -10.72
C VAL A 18 9.24 2.08 -9.21
N ILE A 19 8.34 1.40 -8.50
CA ILE A 19 8.23 1.44 -7.05
C ILE A 19 8.79 0.17 -6.42
N GLY A 20 9.46 0.35 -5.28
CA GLY A 20 9.88 -0.72 -4.40
C GLY A 20 8.74 -1.21 -3.49
N PRO A 21 9.02 -2.27 -2.72
CA PRO A 21 8.10 -2.76 -1.70
C PRO A 21 7.89 -1.80 -0.53
N ASN A 22 8.79 -0.83 -0.34
CA ASN A 22 8.74 0.15 0.75
C ASN A 22 8.08 1.49 0.36
N ASP A 23 7.66 1.62 -0.89
CA ASP A 23 7.07 2.86 -1.40
C ASP A 23 5.56 2.83 -1.25
N TYR A 24 4.99 3.95 -0.80
CA TYR A 24 3.54 4.12 -0.75
C TYR A 24 2.97 4.38 -2.14
N ILE A 25 1.82 3.76 -2.43
CA ILE A 25 1.03 4.04 -3.62
C ILE A 25 -0.32 4.54 -3.17
N VAL A 26 -0.75 5.64 -3.78
CA VAL A 26 -2.09 6.17 -3.60
C VAL A 26 -2.80 6.24 -4.94
N SER A 27 -4.11 6.12 -4.90
CA SER A 27 -4.99 6.44 -6.01
C SER A 27 -5.67 7.78 -5.75
N ARG A 28 -5.84 8.57 -6.81
CA ARG A 28 -6.54 9.84 -6.81
C ARG A 28 -7.80 9.74 -7.65
N HIS A 29 -8.96 10.02 -7.02
CA HIS A 29 -10.28 9.87 -7.63
C HIS A 29 -10.86 11.23 -8.01
N LYS A 30 -11.28 11.40 -9.26
CA LYS A 30 -11.97 12.62 -9.73
C LYS A 30 -13.49 12.41 -9.75
N ARG A 31 -14.26 13.42 -9.36
CA ARG A 31 -15.74 13.35 -9.24
C ARG A 31 -16.50 13.24 -10.57
N THR A 32 -15.94 13.77 -11.66
CA THR A 32 -16.64 13.91 -12.96
C THR A 32 -16.41 12.77 -13.94
N GLU A 33 -15.52 11.84 -13.62
CA GLU A 33 -15.15 10.79 -14.56
C GLU A 33 -15.75 9.47 -14.06
N SER A 34 -16.51 8.79 -14.92
CA SER A 34 -17.10 7.47 -14.65
C SER A 34 -16.08 6.51 -14.04
N ALA A 35 -16.56 5.51 -13.29
CA ALA A 35 -15.75 4.46 -12.67
C ALA A 35 -14.73 3.90 -13.69
N GLY A 36 -13.48 4.36 -13.63
CA GLY A 36 -12.50 4.06 -14.69
C GLY A 36 -11.26 4.95 -14.73
N ASN A 37 -11.37 6.26 -14.45
CA ASN A 37 -10.20 7.16 -14.55
C ASN A 37 -9.59 7.51 -13.19
N VAL A 38 -9.06 6.48 -12.54
CA VAL A 38 -8.20 6.62 -11.37
C VAL A 38 -6.80 7.07 -11.84
N THR A 39 -6.26 8.11 -11.21
CA THR A 39 -4.83 8.44 -11.38
C THR A 39 -4.07 7.89 -10.20
N TYR A 40 -3.07 7.07 -10.46
CA TYR A 40 -2.20 6.52 -9.45
C TYR A 40 -0.99 7.42 -9.25
N MET A 41 -0.57 7.55 -8.01
CA MET A 41 0.57 8.38 -7.61
C MET A 41 1.47 7.56 -6.68
N ALA A 42 2.77 7.64 -6.87
CA ALA A 42 3.75 7.08 -5.95
C ALA A 42 4.93 8.02 -5.75
N TRP A 43 5.52 7.95 -4.57
CA TRP A 43 6.72 8.70 -4.24
C TRP A 43 7.80 7.71 -3.79
N PRO A 44 8.72 7.33 -4.69
CA PRO A 44 9.85 6.49 -4.33
C PRO A 44 10.63 7.10 -3.17
N SER A 45 10.86 6.30 -2.13
CA SER A 45 11.60 6.66 -0.92
C SER A 45 11.02 7.79 -0.07
N ALA A 46 9.82 8.30 -0.36
CA ALA A 46 9.20 9.30 0.50
C ALA A 46 8.70 8.71 1.83
N THR A 47 8.72 9.53 2.86
CA THR A 47 8.04 9.22 4.13
C THR A 47 6.55 9.59 4.05
N ALA A 48 5.73 8.99 4.90
CA ALA A 48 4.33 9.40 5.04
C ALA A 48 4.19 10.90 5.37
N ALA A 49 5.11 11.44 6.19
CA ALA A 49 5.16 12.88 6.51
C ALA A 49 5.41 13.75 5.26
N ASN A 50 6.31 13.34 4.35
CA ASN A 50 6.52 14.07 3.09
C ASN A 50 5.26 14.06 2.19
N ILE A 51 4.56 12.93 2.14
CA ILE A 51 3.32 12.80 1.37
C ILE A 51 2.23 13.66 2.02
N TYR A 52 2.09 13.61 3.35
CA TYR A 52 1.12 14.41 4.08
C TYR A 52 1.35 15.91 3.90
N GLN A 53 2.60 16.37 3.95
CA GLN A 53 2.94 17.77 3.67
C GLN A 53 2.49 18.22 2.27
N TYR A 54 2.65 17.34 1.26
CA TYR A 54 2.12 17.61 -0.07
C TYR A 54 0.59 17.68 -0.06
N VAL A 55 -0.08 16.72 0.59
CA VAL A 55 -1.55 16.66 0.66
C VAL A 55 -2.14 17.86 1.37
N SER A 56 -1.60 18.23 2.52
CA SER A 56 -2.09 19.34 3.34
C SER A 56 -1.90 20.70 2.65
N SER A 57 -0.91 20.82 1.75
CA SER A 57 -0.73 22.01 0.90
C SER A 57 -1.82 22.16 -0.18
N LEU A 58 -2.55 21.09 -0.52
CA LEU A 58 -3.64 21.14 -1.48
C LEU A 58 -4.91 21.71 -0.84
N PRO A 59 -5.77 22.41 -1.60
CA PRO A 59 -7.13 22.71 -1.15
C PRO A 59 -7.88 21.42 -0.78
N VAL A 60 -8.69 21.45 0.28
CA VAL A 60 -9.44 20.28 0.80
C VAL A 60 -10.16 19.51 -0.31
N LYS A 61 -10.87 20.23 -1.19
CA LYS A 61 -11.58 19.68 -2.37
C LYS A 61 -10.70 18.88 -3.32
N SER A 62 -9.38 19.03 -3.27
CA SER A 62 -8.41 18.36 -4.14
C SER A 62 -7.71 17.17 -3.47
N ARG A 63 -7.84 17.00 -2.15
CA ARG A 63 -7.22 15.95 -1.33
C ARG A 63 -7.96 14.62 -1.50
N ALA A 64 -8.01 14.07 -2.70
CA ALA A 64 -8.80 12.87 -2.99
C ALA A 64 -7.95 11.59 -3.04
N LEU A 65 -7.14 11.33 -2.01
CA LEU A 65 -6.21 10.20 -1.99
C LEU A 65 -6.75 8.99 -1.26
N HIS A 66 -6.54 7.81 -1.85
CA HIS A 66 -6.81 6.51 -1.25
C HIS A 66 -5.53 5.68 -1.27
N SER A 67 -5.11 5.18 -0.11
CA SER A 67 -3.97 4.28 0.01
C SER A 67 -4.25 2.96 -0.68
N ILE A 68 -3.30 2.42 -1.42
CA ILE A 68 -3.41 1.11 -2.08
C ILE A 68 -2.57 0.11 -1.28
N PHE A 69 -3.17 -0.46 -0.25
CA PHE A 69 -2.53 -1.43 0.64
C PHE A 69 -2.62 -2.87 0.12
N GLY A 70 -3.49 -3.16 -0.86
CA GLY A 70 -3.73 -4.50 -1.41
C GLY A 70 -2.58 -5.05 -2.26
N ARG A 71 -1.36 -5.07 -1.72
CA ARG A 71 -0.14 -5.52 -2.37
C ARG A 71 0.31 -6.83 -1.73
N PRO A 72 0.37 -7.94 -2.49
CA PRO A 72 0.82 -9.22 -1.96
C PRO A 72 2.21 -9.13 -1.33
N SER A 73 2.40 -9.83 -0.21
CA SER A 73 3.68 -9.89 0.53
C SER A 73 4.23 -8.56 1.06
N ILE A 74 3.42 -7.49 1.05
CA ILE A 74 3.77 -6.21 1.68
C ILE A 74 3.06 -6.13 3.03
N PRO A 75 3.81 -6.03 4.15
CA PRO A 75 3.20 -5.98 5.46
C PRO A 75 2.30 -4.78 5.65
N MET A 76 1.24 -4.98 6.43
CA MET A 76 0.29 -3.94 6.75
C MET A 76 -0.23 -4.04 8.18
N ASP A 77 -0.62 -2.90 8.72
CA ASP A 77 -1.39 -2.77 9.94
C ASP A 77 -2.82 -3.28 9.71
N PHE A 78 -3.55 -3.54 10.79
CA PHE A 78 -4.98 -3.82 10.68
C PHE A 78 -5.70 -2.55 10.22
N CYS A 79 -6.54 -2.67 9.20
CA CYS A 79 -7.52 -1.65 8.86
C CYS A 79 -8.87 -2.30 8.60
N ALA A 80 -9.97 -1.60 8.88
CA ALA A 80 -11.33 -2.03 8.57
C ALA A 80 -12.19 -0.85 8.10
N ASP A 81 -13.06 -1.08 7.13
CA ASP A 81 -14.06 -0.11 6.67
C ASP A 81 -15.44 -0.58 7.15
N LEU A 82 -16.11 0.25 7.94
CA LEU A 82 -17.46 0.01 8.43
C LEU A 82 -18.41 0.91 7.67
N ASP A 83 -19.31 0.29 6.91
CA ASP A 83 -20.31 0.98 6.11
C ASP A 83 -21.71 0.67 6.65
N LEU A 84 -22.10 1.43 7.68
CA LEU A 84 -23.34 1.18 8.40
C LEU A 84 -24.50 1.88 7.66
N PRO A 85 -25.55 1.14 7.23
CA PRO A 85 -26.72 1.71 6.55
C PRO A 85 -27.68 2.43 7.53
N LEU A 86 -27.10 3.21 8.46
CA LEU A 86 -27.77 3.96 9.49
C LEU A 86 -27.88 5.43 9.06
N ASN A 87 -29.06 6.03 9.26
CA ASN A 87 -29.28 7.43 8.93
C ASN A 87 -28.55 8.33 9.95
N PRO A 88 -27.55 9.14 9.52
CA PRO A 88 -26.75 9.95 10.43
C PRO A 88 -27.52 11.16 10.98
N ALA A 89 -28.71 11.51 10.48
CA ALA A 89 -29.53 12.58 11.04
C ALA A 89 -30.19 12.19 12.38
N ASP A 90 -30.32 10.90 12.66
CA ASP A 90 -30.92 10.38 13.89
C ASP A 90 -29.85 10.15 14.97
N ARG A 91 -30.08 10.72 16.16
CA ARG A 91 -29.17 10.59 17.31
C ARG A 91 -29.06 9.16 17.81
N GLU A 92 -30.12 8.37 17.73
CA GLU A 92 -30.07 6.97 18.19
C GLU A 92 -29.23 6.13 17.23
N ASN A 93 -29.37 6.35 15.92
CA ASN A 93 -28.49 5.74 14.91
C ASN A 93 -27.02 6.14 15.10
N GLN A 94 -26.74 7.39 15.49
CA GLN A 94 -25.37 7.81 15.82
C GLN A 94 -24.81 7.03 17.00
N ARG A 95 -25.59 6.88 18.09
CA ARG A 95 -25.19 6.07 19.26
C ARG A 95 -24.99 4.61 18.88
N GLN A 96 -25.90 4.03 18.12
CA GLN A 96 -25.80 2.66 17.63
C GLN A 96 -24.54 2.48 16.77
N GLY A 97 -24.24 3.44 15.89
CA GLY A 97 -23.03 3.40 15.06
C GLY A 97 -21.74 3.44 15.88
N VAL A 98 -21.68 4.27 16.92
CA VAL A 98 -20.54 4.31 17.86
C VAL A 98 -20.42 2.99 18.60
N HIS A 99 -21.54 2.45 19.12
CA HIS A 99 -21.55 1.17 19.82
C HIS A 99 -21.03 0.02 18.96
N ILE A 100 -21.50 -0.09 17.71
CA ILE A 100 -21.01 -1.12 16.76
C ILE A 100 -19.51 -0.96 16.52
N MET A 101 -19.04 0.28 16.30
CA MET A 101 -17.62 0.55 16.08
C MET A 101 -16.78 0.16 17.30
N GLU A 102 -17.22 0.47 18.52
CA GLU A 102 -16.53 0.09 19.76
C GLU A 102 -16.46 -1.44 19.89
N ARG A 103 -17.57 -2.14 19.64
CA ARG A 103 -17.60 -3.62 19.63
C ARG A 103 -16.61 -4.21 18.61
N VAL A 104 -16.55 -3.68 17.40
CA VAL A 104 -15.55 -4.12 16.39
C VAL A 104 -14.12 -3.91 16.89
N CYS A 105 -13.84 -2.77 17.54
CA CYS A 105 -12.51 -2.48 18.06
C CYS A 105 -12.12 -3.38 19.25
N ASP A 106 -13.08 -3.72 20.11
CA ASP A 106 -12.89 -4.62 21.24
C ASP A 106 -12.65 -6.06 20.74
N GLU A 107 -13.48 -6.55 19.82
CA GLU A 107 -13.30 -7.89 19.26
C GLU A 107 -12.02 -8.02 18.44
N ALA A 108 -11.63 -6.98 17.68
CA ALA A 108 -10.31 -6.95 17.04
C ALA A 108 -9.18 -7.12 18.06
N SER A 109 -9.29 -6.46 19.22
CA SER A 109 -8.27 -6.56 20.28
C SER A 109 -8.27 -7.96 20.92
N ASN A 110 -9.45 -8.54 21.18
CA ASN A 110 -9.61 -9.89 21.73
C ASN A 110 -9.07 -10.97 20.79
N VAL A 111 -9.41 -10.90 19.50
CA VAL A 111 -8.94 -11.86 18.49
C VAL A 111 -7.42 -11.78 18.33
N LEU A 112 -6.84 -10.58 18.37
CA LEU A 112 -5.39 -10.40 18.30
C LEU A 112 -4.68 -11.07 19.50
N ASP A 113 -5.19 -10.84 20.70
CA ASP A 113 -4.60 -11.39 21.93
C ASP A 113 -4.74 -12.92 21.98
N THR A 114 -5.93 -13.45 21.66
CA THR A 114 -6.17 -14.90 21.70
C THR A 114 -5.45 -15.66 20.59
N THR A 115 -5.35 -15.09 19.38
CA THR A 115 -4.75 -15.77 18.23
C THR A 115 -3.23 -15.63 18.20
N PHE A 116 -2.72 -14.45 18.55
CA PHE A 116 -1.30 -14.13 18.39
C PHE A 116 -0.58 -13.77 19.69
N GLN A 117 -1.28 -13.67 20.82
CA GLN A 117 -0.72 -13.21 22.11
C GLN A 117 -0.08 -11.82 21.97
N LYS A 118 -0.80 -10.94 21.27
CA LYS A 118 -0.38 -9.57 20.92
C LYS A 118 -1.46 -8.57 21.27
N LYS A 119 -1.07 -7.32 21.46
CA LYS A 119 -1.97 -6.19 21.72
C LYS A 119 -1.71 -5.09 20.72
N PHE A 120 -2.75 -4.32 20.40
CA PHE A 120 -2.57 -3.08 19.64
C PHE A 120 -1.95 -2.01 20.53
N GLN A 121 -0.78 -1.49 20.16
CA GLN A 121 -0.19 -0.32 20.80
C GLN A 121 -0.93 0.96 20.41
N HIS A 122 -1.39 1.05 19.16
CA HIS A 122 -2.11 2.21 18.65
C HIS A 122 -3.37 1.77 17.92
N MET A 123 -4.47 2.49 18.15
CA MET A 123 -5.71 2.31 17.40
C MET A 123 -6.34 3.68 17.17
N VAL A 124 -6.70 3.93 15.92
CA VAL A 124 -7.23 5.19 15.41
C VAL A 124 -8.52 4.89 14.69
N VAL A 125 -9.55 5.70 14.94
CA VAL A 125 -10.82 5.62 14.22
C VAL A 125 -11.04 6.92 13.46
N LEU A 126 -11.18 6.79 12.15
CA LEU A 126 -11.51 7.89 11.28
C LEU A 126 -13.00 7.79 10.94
N GLN A 127 -13.70 8.91 10.99
CA GLN A 127 -15.10 8.98 10.62
C GLN A 127 -15.26 9.64 9.26
N SER A 128 -16.11 9.01 8.46
CA SER A 128 -16.63 9.57 7.23
C SER A 128 -18.09 9.94 7.41
N LEU A 129 -18.36 11.20 7.78
CA LEU A 129 -19.74 11.67 7.81
C LEU A 129 -20.25 11.90 6.38
N SER A 130 -21.26 11.14 5.99
CA SER A 130 -22.07 11.44 4.81
C SER A 130 -23.48 11.81 5.25
N ARG A 131 -24.31 12.33 4.33
CA ARG A 131 -25.75 12.52 4.63
C ARG A 131 -26.56 11.21 4.60
N LYS A 132 -25.97 10.11 4.12
CA LYS A 132 -26.70 8.88 3.77
C LYS A 132 -26.40 7.70 4.70
N LYS A 133 -25.19 7.65 5.25
CA LYS A 133 -24.69 6.55 6.06
C LYS A 133 -23.68 7.03 7.09
N ILE A 134 -23.57 6.28 8.17
CA ILE A 134 -22.49 6.38 9.16
C ILE A 134 -21.37 5.44 8.68
N SER A 135 -20.15 5.97 8.56
CA SER A 135 -19.00 5.16 8.13
C SER A 135 -17.77 5.47 8.96
N TYR A 136 -17.02 4.42 9.28
CA TYR A 136 -15.80 4.46 10.07
C TYR A 136 -14.69 3.69 9.39
N HIS A 137 -13.48 4.23 9.41
CA HIS A 137 -12.28 3.46 9.12
C HIS A 137 -11.56 3.23 10.44
N ILE A 138 -11.33 1.97 10.79
CA ILE A 138 -10.52 1.59 11.95
C ILE A 138 -9.12 1.29 11.44
N HIS A 139 -8.09 1.82 12.09
CA HIS A 139 -6.69 1.52 11.82
C HIS A 139 -5.99 1.17 13.12
N ALA A 140 -5.35 0.01 13.20
CA ALA A 140 -4.67 -0.43 14.42
C ALA A 140 -3.31 -1.06 14.14
N ARG A 141 -2.31 -0.64 14.93
CA ARG A 141 -0.92 -1.06 14.86
C ARG A 141 -0.58 -1.88 16.10
N VAL A 142 0.02 -3.04 15.88
CA VAL A 142 0.43 -3.95 16.96
C VAL A 142 1.58 -3.32 17.73
N ASP A 143 2.71 -3.12 17.06
CA ASP A 143 3.88 -2.39 17.55
C ASP A 143 4.72 -1.91 16.34
N ASP A 144 5.90 -1.34 16.58
CA ASP A 144 6.73 -0.82 15.49
C ASP A 144 7.37 -1.90 14.59
N HIS A 145 7.46 -3.13 15.06
CA HIS A 145 8.21 -4.22 14.44
C HIS A 145 7.35 -5.40 13.99
N THR A 146 6.06 -5.36 14.30
CA THR A 146 5.08 -6.42 14.05
C THR A 146 3.96 -5.91 13.17
N ALA A 147 3.66 -6.63 12.09
CA ALA A 147 2.55 -6.32 11.18
C ALA A 147 1.99 -7.62 10.59
N PHE A 148 0.79 -7.57 10.01
CA PHE A 148 0.27 -8.69 9.21
C PHE A 148 1.10 -8.83 7.93
N ALA A 149 1.29 -10.07 7.46
CA ALA A 149 2.20 -10.31 6.33
C ALA A 149 1.76 -9.63 5.04
N ASP A 150 0.45 -9.59 4.78
CA ASP A 150 -0.21 -8.80 3.75
C ASP A 150 -1.73 -8.72 3.99
N PHE A 151 -2.47 -8.16 3.02
CA PHE A 151 -3.92 -7.99 3.08
C PHE A 151 -4.71 -9.31 3.16
N ASN A 152 -4.16 -10.45 2.74
CA ASN A 152 -4.85 -11.74 2.87
C ASN A 152 -4.86 -12.19 4.34
N GLU A 153 -3.79 -11.91 5.07
CA GLU A 153 -3.73 -12.20 6.51
C GLU A 153 -4.67 -11.28 7.28
N VAL A 154 -4.74 -9.99 6.93
CA VAL A 154 -5.75 -9.07 7.49
C VAL A 154 -7.17 -9.55 7.18
N LYS A 155 -7.43 -10.04 5.95
CA LYS A 155 -8.73 -10.60 5.58
C LYS A 155 -9.12 -11.80 6.45
N GLN A 156 -8.18 -12.71 6.70
CA GLN A 156 -8.43 -13.87 7.58
C GLN A 156 -8.71 -13.42 9.01
N PHE A 157 -7.96 -12.44 9.52
CA PHE A 157 -8.19 -11.86 10.83
C PHE A 157 -9.59 -11.22 10.94
N VAL A 158 -10.04 -10.51 9.91
CA VAL A 158 -11.40 -9.94 9.83
C VAL A 158 -12.48 -11.01 9.87
N PHE A 159 -12.28 -12.16 9.22
CA PHE A 159 -13.26 -13.25 9.31
C PHE A 159 -13.41 -13.80 10.72
N LEU A 160 -12.32 -13.85 11.51
CA LEU A 160 -12.40 -14.24 12.92
C LEU A 160 -13.16 -13.20 13.75
N ILE A 161 -12.90 -11.91 13.53
CA ILE A 161 -13.65 -10.82 14.19
C ILE A 161 -15.13 -10.93 13.86
N GLN A 162 -15.48 -11.10 12.57
CA GLN A 162 -16.86 -11.21 12.14
C GLN A 162 -17.57 -12.43 12.75
N ALA A 163 -16.87 -13.56 12.87
CA ALA A 163 -17.40 -14.76 13.52
C ALA A 163 -17.69 -14.55 15.02
N GLU A 164 -16.89 -13.74 15.72
CA GLU A 164 -17.19 -13.36 17.12
C GLU A 164 -18.38 -12.40 17.21
N LEU A 165 -18.43 -11.38 16.35
CA LEU A 165 -19.55 -10.42 16.30
C LEU A 165 -20.89 -11.09 15.96
N GLU A 166 -20.89 -12.13 15.12
CA GLU A 166 -22.08 -12.91 14.79
C GLU A 166 -22.68 -13.65 16.00
N LYS A 167 -21.85 -14.07 16.97
CA LYS A 167 -22.34 -14.67 18.22
C LYS A 167 -23.18 -13.68 19.03
N ASP A 168 -22.82 -12.41 18.95
CA ASP A 168 -23.57 -11.28 19.53
C ASP A 168 -24.72 -10.79 18.64
N LYS A 169 -25.02 -11.52 17.54
CA LYS A 169 -26.07 -11.19 16.56
C LYS A 169 -25.85 -9.84 15.87
N LEU A 170 -24.62 -9.36 15.80
CA LEU A 170 -24.28 -8.21 14.97
C LEU A 170 -24.15 -8.65 13.50
N PRO A 171 -24.73 -7.90 12.55
CA PRO A 171 -24.65 -8.24 11.13
C PRO A 171 -23.22 -8.13 10.60
N GLU A 172 -23.01 -8.55 9.35
CA GLU A 172 -21.77 -8.26 8.62
C GLU A 172 -21.62 -6.75 8.46
N VAL A 173 -20.69 -6.16 9.23
CA VAL A 173 -20.48 -4.71 9.32
C VAL A 173 -19.15 -4.26 8.75
N ILE A 174 -18.20 -5.18 8.58
CA ILE A 174 -16.87 -4.90 8.00
C ILE A 174 -16.92 -5.18 6.50
N ASP A 175 -16.63 -4.19 5.67
CA ASP A 175 -16.53 -4.39 4.21
C ASP A 175 -15.30 -5.26 3.89
N THR A 176 -15.53 -6.51 3.50
CA THR A 176 -14.46 -7.44 3.14
C THR A 176 -13.95 -7.26 1.71
N HIS A 177 -14.61 -6.45 0.87
CA HIS A 177 -14.21 -6.23 -0.52
C HIS A 177 -12.96 -5.36 -0.65
N ILE A 178 -12.57 -4.63 0.41
CA ILE A 178 -11.34 -3.83 0.41
C ILE A 178 -10.08 -4.72 0.46
N TYR A 179 -10.17 -5.96 0.98
CA TYR A 179 -9.05 -6.90 1.07
C TYR A 179 -8.91 -7.74 -0.21
N ARG A 180 -8.38 -7.10 -1.24
CA ARG A 180 -8.10 -7.71 -2.56
C ARG A 180 -6.83 -7.13 -3.15
N SER A 181 -6.35 -7.73 -4.25
CA SER A 181 -5.27 -7.12 -5.04
C SER A 181 -5.67 -5.71 -5.47
N SER A 182 -4.79 -4.74 -5.23
CA SER A 182 -5.02 -3.31 -5.41
C SER A 182 -6.18 -2.74 -4.59
N GLY A 183 -6.57 -3.44 -3.52
CA GLY A 183 -7.47 -2.94 -2.49
C GLY A 183 -6.99 -1.61 -1.94
N SER A 184 -7.94 -0.69 -1.72
CA SER A 184 -7.63 0.67 -1.33
C SER A 184 -8.64 1.23 -0.35
N LEU A 185 -8.18 2.11 0.52
CA LEU A 185 -9.02 2.83 1.48
C LEU A 185 -8.60 4.30 1.51
N ARG A 186 -9.57 5.20 1.71
CA ARG A 186 -9.32 6.63 1.72
C ARG A 186 -8.41 7.01 2.90
N ALA A 187 -7.41 7.84 2.64
CA ALA A 187 -6.45 8.29 3.64
C ALA A 187 -7.04 9.39 4.53
N PHE A 188 -6.45 9.60 5.71
CA PHE A 188 -6.79 10.68 6.62
C PHE A 188 -6.70 12.06 5.94
N ASP A 189 -7.57 12.99 6.33
CA ASP A 189 -7.66 14.36 5.80
C ASP A 189 -7.92 14.42 4.27
N CYS A 190 -8.39 13.31 3.69
CA CYS A 190 -8.76 13.21 2.28
C CYS A 190 -10.27 13.08 2.09
N VAL A 191 -10.77 13.70 1.01
CA VAL A 191 -12.15 13.59 0.52
C VAL A 191 -12.30 12.36 -0.38
N LYS A 192 -13.53 11.88 -0.59
CA LYS A 192 -13.77 10.66 -1.40
C LYS A 192 -13.37 10.86 -2.86
N SER A 193 -13.73 12.00 -3.42
CA SER A 193 -13.43 12.38 -4.80
C SER A 193 -13.17 13.88 -4.92
N VAL A 194 -12.39 14.29 -5.92
CA VAL A 194 -12.07 15.72 -6.15
C VAL A 194 -13.35 16.52 -6.34
N GLY A 195 -13.54 17.57 -5.54
CA GLY A 195 -14.72 18.44 -5.57
C GLY A 195 -15.77 18.11 -4.51
N GLU A 196 -15.48 17.17 -3.61
CA GLU A 196 -16.22 17.00 -2.35
C GLU A 196 -15.63 17.85 -1.22
N ASP A 197 -16.43 18.08 -0.18
CA ASP A 197 -16.11 19.04 0.89
C ASP A 197 -15.83 18.40 2.25
N VAL A 198 -16.08 17.10 2.40
CA VAL A 198 -15.99 16.41 3.70
C VAL A 198 -14.80 15.45 3.68
N PRO A 199 -13.65 15.84 4.26
CA PRO A 199 -12.52 14.94 4.42
C PRO A 199 -12.81 13.91 5.52
N LEU A 200 -12.07 12.81 5.53
CA LEU A 200 -11.99 11.93 6.70
C LEU A 200 -11.44 12.70 7.89
N SER A 201 -12.19 12.71 8.98
CA SER A 201 -11.77 13.29 10.25
C SER A 201 -11.47 12.18 11.25
N HIS A 202 -10.53 12.43 12.15
CA HIS A 202 -10.26 11.53 13.27
C HIS A 202 -11.29 11.73 14.38
N ILE A 203 -11.78 10.65 14.96
CA ILE A 203 -12.48 10.67 16.25
C ILE A 203 -11.52 10.12 17.29
N ALA A 204 -11.25 10.93 18.32
CA ALA A 204 -10.61 10.42 19.52
C ALA A 204 -11.55 9.41 20.20
N LEU A 205 -11.21 8.12 20.15
CA LEU A 205 -11.81 7.15 21.03
C LEU A 205 -11.46 7.52 22.47
N LYS A 206 -12.42 7.42 23.40
CA LYS A 206 -12.12 7.45 24.83
C LYS A 206 -11.36 6.18 25.19
N ARG A 207 -10.04 6.16 24.98
CA ARG A 207 -9.14 5.10 25.45
C ARG A 207 -8.06 5.70 26.34
N PRO A 208 -7.49 4.90 27.27
CA PRO A 208 -6.71 5.45 28.38
C PRO A 208 -5.37 6.01 27.88
N ASP A 209 -5.21 7.30 28.16
CA ASP A 209 -3.97 8.05 28.41
C ASP A 209 -2.93 8.31 27.30
N SER A 210 -2.64 9.61 27.18
CA SER A 210 -1.43 10.29 26.68
C SER A 210 -1.12 10.35 25.18
N TRP A 211 -1.53 9.40 24.35
CA TRP A 211 -1.15 9.47 22.93
C TRP A 211 -2.07 10.40 22.15
N GLN A 212 -1.56 11.59 21.81
CA GLN A 212 -2.19 12.53 20.89
C GLN A 212 -1.42 12.52 19.56
N PRO A 213 -1.87 11.74 18.57
CA PRO A 213 -1.13 11.62 17.32
C PRO A 213 -1.08 12.94 16.58
N LEU A 214 0.10 13.26 16.05
CA LEU A 214 0.24 14.35 15.10
C LEU A 214 -0.51 14.02 13.79
N PRO A 215 -0.98 15.02 13.02
CA PRO A 215 -1.69 14.79 11.77
C PRO A 215 -0.96 13.88 10.76
N GLU A 216 0.37 13.96 10.68
CA GLU A 216 1.21 13.10 9.86
C GLU A 216 1.23 11.64 10.33
N GLU A 217 1.08 11.39 11.63
CA GLU A 217 1.00 10.03 12.20
C GLU A 217 -0.37 9.41 11.91
N LEU A 218 -1.44 10.20 12.03
CA LEU A 218 -2.78 9.81 11.57
C LEU A 218 -2.78 9.48 10.08
N PHE A 219 -2.08 10.29 9.27
CA PHE A 219 -1.90 10.02 7.85
C PHE A 219 -1.14 8.72 7.60
N ASP A 220 0.02 8.51 8.24
CA ASP A 220 0.78 7.25 8.12
C ASP A 220 -0.06 6.02 8.47
N MET A 221 -0.75 6.06 9.61
CA MET A 221 -1.63 4.96 10.02
C MET A 221 -2.76 4.71 9.01
N SER A 222 -3.32 5.77 8.44
CA SER A 222 -4.38 5.65 7.42
C SER A 222 -3.89 5.02 6.11
N LEU A 223 -2.57 5.01 5.85
CA LEU A 223 -2.01 4.30 4.70
C LEU A 223 -2.02 2.79 4.89
N ALA A 224 -2.11 2.30 6.13
CA ALA A 224 -2.07 0.91 6.56
C ALA A 224 -0.82 0.10 6.17
N MET A 225 -0.02 0.55 5.20
CA MET A 225 1.18 -0.15 4.74
C MET A 225 2.37 0.06 5.68
N ARG A 226 3.18 -0.98 5.86
CA ARG A 226 4.41 -0.95 6.66
C ARG A 226 5.63 -1.20 5.78
N LYS A 227 6.72 -0.50 6.09
CA LYS A 227 7.99 -0.67 5.38
C LYS A 227 8.63 -2.00 5.80
N LEU A 228 9.06 -2.81 4.83
CA LEU A 228 9.72 -4.10 5.10
C LEU A 228 10.97 -3.95 5.98
N THR A 229 11.64 -2.80 5.90
CA THR A 229 12.86 -2.54 6.69
C THR A 229 12.59 -2.36 8.18
N THR A 230 11.36 -2.07 8.59
CA THR A 230 11.00 -1.86 10.00
C THR A 230 10.37 -3.10 10.64
N ILE A 231 9.82 -4.01 9.82
CA ILE A 231 9.07 -5.19 10.27
C ILE A 231 10.00 -6.40 10.40
N THR A 232 10.15 -6.89 11.62
CA THR A 232 10.89 -8.12 11.93
C THR A 232 9.96 -9.32 12.17
N THR A 233 8.71 -9.06 12.54
CA THR A 233 7.70 -10.08 12.84
C THR A 233 6.50 -9.92 11.91
N LYS A 234 6.14 -10.99 11.20
CA LYS A 234 4.94 -11.03 10.37
C LYS A 234 3.89 -11.92 11.01
N LEU A 235 2.68 -11.41 11.19
CA LEU A 235 1.53 -12.20 11.62
C LEU A 235 0.97 -12.94 10.41
N GLU A 236 0.96 -14.27 10.52
CA GLU A 236 0.51 -15.20 9.48
C GLU A 236 -0.33 -16.29 10.13
N PHE A 237 -1.47 -16.59 9.53
CA PHE A 237 -2.30 -17.74 9.87
C PHE A 237 -1.65 -18.99 9.28
N LYS A 238 -0.67 -19.56 10.02
CA LYS A 238 0.08 -20.74 9.57
C LYS A 238 -0.84 -21.92 9.26
N GLY A 239 -0.86 -22.36 8.00
CA GLY A 239 -1.18 -23.74 7.61
C GLY A 239 -2.64 -24.20 7.66
N SER A 240 -3.55 -23.50 8.34
CA SER A 240 -4.98 -23.76 8.22
C SER A 240 -5.58 -22.91 7.11
N ARG A 241 -5.41 -23.35 5.86
CA ARG A 241 -6.32 -22.98 4.74
C ARG A 241 -7.73 -23.55 4.99
N LYS A 242 -8.30 -23.35 6.17
CA LYS A 242 -9.75 -23.28 6.29
C LYS A 242 -10.11 -21.89 5.79
N ILE A 243 -10.16 -21.77 4.47
CA ILE A 243 -11.00 -20.74 3.85
C ILE A 243 -12.36 -20.99 4.50
N TYR A 244 -12.79 -20.11 5.40
CA TYR A 244 -14.21 -19.98 5.70
C TYR A 244 -14.81 -19.50 4.38
N ALA A 245 -15.14 -20.46 3.51
CA ALA A 245 -15.93 -20.22 2.35
C ALA A 245 -17.30 -19.86 2.91
N VAL A 246 -17.52 -18.56 3.13
CA VAL A 246 -18.89 -18.04 3.19
C VAL A 246 -19.51 -18.50 1.89
N PRO A 247 -20.52 -19.41 1.91
CA PRO A 247 -21.23 -19.74 0.69
C PRO A 247 -21.77 -18.41 0.17
N PRO A 248 -21.59 -18.07 -1.13
CA PRO A 248 -22.29 -16.93 -1.67
C PRO A 248 -23.77 -17.15 -1.34
N LYS A 249 -24.39 -16.21 -0.60
CA LYS A 249 -25.84 -16.19 -0.45
C LYS A 249 -26.40 -16.29 -1.85
N GLU A 250 -27.15 -17.37 -2.13
CA GLU A 250 -27.95 -17.48 -3.34
C GLU A 250 -28.88 -16.26 -3.37
N SER A 251 -28.48 -15.24 -4.11
CA SER A 251 -29.42 -14.26 -4.61
C SER A 251 -30.30 -15.03 -5.58
N VAL A 252 -31.54 -15.28 -5.17
CA VAL A 252 -32.61 -15.71 -6.07
C VAL A 252 -32.83 -14.59 -7.07
N GLU A 253 -32.03 -14.57 -8.14
CA GLU A 253 -32.39 -13.89 -9.39
C GLU A 253 -32.65 -14.99 -10.42
N LYS A 254 -33.93 -15.07 -10.81
CA LYS A 254 -34.36 -15.78 -12.01
C LYS A 254 -33.63 -15.19 -13.22
N ASP A 255 -33.21 -16.09 -14.10
CA ASP A 255 -32.81 -15.84 -15.48
C ASP A 255 -31.48 -15.09 -15.71
N ALA A 256 -30.38 -15.83 -15.60
CA ALA A 256 -29.23 -15.60 -16.46
C ALA A 256 -28.50 -16.93 -16.76
N GLN A 257 -28.27 -17.16 -18.06
CA GLN A 257 -27.76 -18.39 -18.65
C GLN A 257 -26.52 -18.96 -17.96
N SER A 258 -26.52 -20.28 -17.82
CA SER A 258 -25.42 -21.13 -17.37
C SER A 258 -24.09 -20.77 -18.05
N LEU A 259 -23.18 -20.15 -17.31
CA LEU A 259 -21.76 -20.14 -17.67
C LEU A 259 -21.16 -21.49 -17.26
N ARG A 260 -20.95 -22.35 -18.26
CA ARG A 260 -20.18 -23.59 -18.14
C ARG A 260 -18.79 -23.28 -17.58
N TYR A 261 -18.43 -23.95 -16.49
CA TYR A 261 -17.08 -24.00 -15.97
C TYR A 261 -16.15 -24.58 -17.06
N ILE A 262 -15.37 -23.73 -17.73
CA ILE A 262 -14.21 -24.19 -18.50
C ILE A 262 -13.05 -24.19 -17.50
N ALA A 263 -12.68 -25.38 -17.04
CA ALA A 263 -11.40 -25.61 -16.39
C ALA A 263 -10.30 -25.24 -17.39
N THR A 264 -9.75 -24.03 -17.28
CA THR A 264 -8.57 -23.65 -18.04
C THR A 264 -7.35 -24.08 -17.24
N ASN A 265 -6.50 -24.89 -17.87
CA ASN A 265 -5.18 -25.25 -17.36
C ASN A 265 -4.42 -23.96 -17.01
N VAL A 266 -4.26 -23.70 -15.71
CA VAL A 266 -3.39 -22.63 -15.20
C VAL A 266 -1.96 -22.95 -15.68
N PRO A 267 -1.31 -22.09 -16.48
CA PRO A 267 0.07 -22.30 -16.84
C PRO A 267 0.89 -22.25 -15.55
N LYS A 268 1.73 -23.26 -15.30
CA LYS A 268 2.77 -23.17 -14.27
C LYS A 268 3.54 -21.88 -14.51
N LEU A 269 3.48 -20.96 -13.54
CA LEU A 269 4.30 -19.76 -13.54
C LEU A 269 5.76 -20.23 -13.51
N ASN A 270 6.41 -20.18 -14.66
CA ASN A 270 7.82 -20.49 -14.79
C ASN A 270 8.56 -19.29 -14.21
N VAL A 271 8.82 -19.34 -12.89
CA VAL A 271 9.62 -18.34 -12.20
C VAL A 271 10.98 -18.34 -12.88
N LYS A 272 11.24 -17.32 -13.70
CA LYS A 272 12.55 -17.12 -14.30
C LYS A 272 13.57 -17.06 -13.17
N SER A 273 14.63 -17.86 -13.34
CA SER A 273 15.54 -18.33 -12.29
C SER A 273 15.99 -17.26 -11.29
N ALA A 274 16.30 -17.69 -10.05
CA ALA A 274 16.89 -16.89 -8.97
C ALA A 274 18.09 -16.01 -9.38
N THR A 275 18.70 -16.28 -10.54
CA THR A 275 19.74 -15.50 -11.19
C THR A 275 19.27 -14.13 -11.70
N GLU A 276 18.03 -13.97 -12.19
CA GLU A 276 17.49 -12.66 -12.60
C GLU A 276 17.25 -11.75 -11.38
N TYR A 277 16.79 -12.31 -10.25
CA TYR A 277 16.59 -11.56 -9.01
C TYR A 277 17.90 -11.06 -8.41
N LYS A 278 18.96 -11.89 -8.41
CA LYS A 278 20.31 -11.49 -7.97
C LYS A 278 20.89 -10.37 -8.84
N THR A 279 20.57 -10.37 -10.13
CA THR A 279 21.03 -9.34 -11.07
C THR A 279 20.35 -8.00 -10.81
N TRP A 280 19.03 -8.02 -10.59
CA TRP A 280 18.28 -6.81 -10.21
C TRP A 280 18.74 -6.21 -8.88
N LEU A 281 19.02 -7.06 -7.89
CA LEU A 281 19.57 -6.62 -6.61
C LEU A 281 20.96 -5.98 -6.78
N GLY A 282 21.83 -6.56 -7.61
CA GLY A 282 23.15 -6.01 -7.92
C GLY A 282 23.10 -4.63 -8.59
N VAL A 283 22.24 -4.45 -9.59
CA VAL A 283 22.03 -3.15 -10.26
C VAL A 283 21.48 -2.11 -9.30
N SER A 284 20.54 -2.50 -8.43
CA SER A 284 19.93 -1.58 -7.45
C SER A 284 20.93 -1.12 -6.40
N LEU A 285 21.81 -2.02 -5.93
CA LEU A 285 22.89 -1.69 -5.00
C LEU A 285 23.96 -0.80 -5.65
N ALA A 286 24.30 -1.05 -6.92
CA ALA A 286 25.24 -0.21 -7.66
C ALA A 286 24.70 1.22 -7.84
N LEU A 287 23.43 1.38 -8.21
CA LEU A 287 22.79 2.69 -8.34
C LEU A 287 22.71 3.43 -7.00
N LYS A 288 22.45 2.72 -5.90
CA LYS A 288 22.47 3.28 -4.54
C LYS A 288 23.87 3.75 -4.13
N GLY A 289 24.90 2.96 -4.44
CA GLY A 289 26.30 3.33 -4.20
C GLY A 289 26.72 4.57 -4.99
N CYS A 290 26.37 4.64 -6.28
CA CYS A 290 26.61 5.83 -7.10
C CYS A 290 25.93 7.07 -6.52
N HIS A 291 24.68 6.93 -6.07
CA HIS A 291 23.95 8.04 -5.45
C HIS A 291 24.62 8.54 -4.17
N GLN A 292 25.02 7.63 -3.28
CA GLN A 292 25.73 7.98 -2.04
C GLN A 292 27.09 8.64 -2.31
N TYR A 293 27.84 8.14 -3.30
CA TYR A 293 29.13 8.72 -3.68
C TYR A 293 28.98 10.15 -4.22
N THR A 294 27.98 10.40 -5.06
CA THR A 294 27.69 11.75 -5.59
C THR A 294 27.20 12.72 -4.52
N GLN A 295 26.53 12.24 -3.47
CA GLN A 295 26.17 13.07 -2.32
C GLN A 295 27.38 13.46 -1.47
N GLN A 296 28.36 12.57 -1.37
CA GLN A 296 29.58 12.79 -0.59
C GLN A 296 30.65 13.58 -1.35
N ASN A 297 30.59 13.60 -2.68
CA ASN A 297 31.58 14.25 -3.54
C ASN A 297 30.87 15.11 -4.61
N PRO A 298 30.24 16.24 -4.21
CA PRO A 298 29.43 17.07 -5.11
C PRO A 298 30.22 17.70 -6.25
N ASP A 299 31.54 17.85 -6.10
CA ASP A 299 32.45 18.40 -7.12
C ASP A 299 33.01 17.32 -8.07
N ALA A 300 32.75 16.04 -7.80
CA ALA A 300 33.04 14.98 -8.75
C ALA A 300 32.06 15.13 -9.92
N GLY A 301 32.51 15.79 -10.99
CA GLY A 301 31.70 16.01 -12.19
C GLY A 301 31.02 14.72 -12.65
N ILE A 302 29.80 14.84 -13.19
CA ILE A 302 28.99 13.74 -13.71
C ILE A 302 29.64 13.19 -14.99
N GLY A 303 30.75 12.50 -14.79
CA GLY A 303 31.64 11.92 -15.78
C GLY A 303 32.42 10.77 -15.16
N CYS A 304 31.90 10.19 -14.07
CA CYS A 304 32.42 8.96 -13.52
C CYS A 304 32.18 7.87 -14.57
N ASP A 305 33.24 7.44 -15.26
CA ASP A 305 33.16 6.30 -16.15
C ASP A 305 32.56 5.14 -15.34
N PHE A 306 31.38 4.66 -15.76
CA PHE A 306 30.65 3.60 -15.07
C PHE A 306 31.54 2.36 -14.91
N LYS A 307 32.49 2.18 -15.83
CA LYS A 307 33.54 1.17 -15.80
C LYS A 307 34.46 1.29 -14.58
N GLN A 308 34.83 2.51 -14.22
CA GLN A 308 35.73 2.83 -13.11
C GLN A 308 35.02 2.73 -11.75
N LEU A 309 33.75 3.15 -11.68
CA LEU A 309 32.88 2.91 -10.52
C LEU A 309 32.67 1.42 -10.25
N PHE A 310 32.45 0.63 -11.31
CA PHE A 310 32.31 -0.83 -11.18
C PHE A 310 33.64 -1.50 -10.81
N HIS A 311 34.77 -1.01 -11.32
CA HIS A 311 36.10 -1.51 -10.94
C HIS A 311 36.38 -1.30 -9.45
N ASN A 312 36.10 -0.11 -8.92
CA ASN A 312 36.26 0.21 -7.50
C ASN A 312 35.34 -0.63 -6.61
N PHE A 313 34.13 -0.97 -7.08
CA PHE A 313 33.20 -1.85 -6.37
C PHE A 313 33.59 -3.34 -6.47
N SER A 314 34.13 -3.78 -7.60
CA SER A 314 34.58 -5.16 -7.83
C SER A 314 35.80 -5.55 -6.98
N GLY A 315 36.57 -4.57 -6.50
CA GLY A 315 37.60 -4.76 -5.48
C GLY A 315 37.06 -5.30 -4.15
N LEU A 316 35.75 -5.18 -3.89
CA LEU A 316 35.09 -5.66 -2.67
C LEU A 316 34.57 -7.10 -2.79
N SER A 317 34.54 -7.71 -3.99
CA SER A 317 34.18 -9.13 -4.14
C SER A 317 34.59 -9.70 -5.50
N PRO A 318 35.44 -10.75 -5.55
CA PRO A 318 35.90 -11.38 -6.80
C PRO A 318 34.79 -12.00 -7.66
N LYS A 319 33.57 -12.15 -7.13
CA LYS A 319 32.42 -12.75 -7.84
C LYS A 319 31.75 -11.82 -8.85
N TYR A 320 32.05 -10.52 -8.83
CA TYR A 320 31.44 -9.52 -9.70
C TYR A 320 32.47 -8.84 -10.59
N SER A 321 33.14 -9.63 -11.45
CA SER A 321 34.03 -9.07 -12.47
C SER A 321 33.23 -8.37 -13.56
N TYR A 322 33.76 -7.25 -14.07
CA TYR A 322 33.17 -6.49 -15.18
C TYR A 322 32.87 -7.35 -16.41
N SER A 323 33.74 -8.33 -16.71
CA SER A 323 33.59 -9.29 -17.80
C SER A 323 32.36 -10.20 -17.66
N ASN A 324 31.92 -10.50 -16.44
CA ASN A 324 30.67 -11.23 -16.22
C ASN A 324 29.44 -10.35 -16.46
N CYS A 325 29.52 -9.03 -16.22
CA CYS A 325 28.40 -8.12 -16.44
C CYS A 325 28.20 -7.75 -17.93
N GLU A 326 29.27 -7.61 -18.73
CA GLU A 326 29.15 -7.36 -20.18
C GLU A 326 28.42 -8.51 -20.90
N ARG A 327 28.69 -9.76 -20.50
CA ARG A 327 28.03 -10.95 -21.06
C ARG A 327 26.52 -10.97 -20.80
N TRP A 328 26.09 -10.30 -19.73
CA TRP A 328 24.68 -10.14 -19.37
C TRP A 328 24.06 -8.95 -20.10
N TRP A 329 24.79 -7.85 -20.24
CA TRP A 329 24.32 -6.64 -20.90
C TRP A 329 24.09 -6.83 -22.41
N GLY A 330 24.95 -7.60 -23.09
CA GLY A 330 24.77 -7.92 -24.52
C GLY A 330 23.47 -8.65 -24.87
N LYS A 331 22.74 -9.17 -23.86
CA LYS A 331 21.43 -9.82 -24.03
C LYS A 331 20.24 -8.88 -23.77
N PHE A 332 20.46 -7.70 -23.20
CA PHE A 332 19.40 -6.72 -22.98
C PHE A 332 19.34 -5.75 -24.17
N LYS A 333 18.44 -6.00 -25.12
CA LYS A 333 17.93 -4.91 -25.98
C LYS A 333 17.13 -3.99 -25.06
N VAL A 334 17.79 -2.95 -24.55
CA VAL A 334 17.13 -1.91 -23.76
C VAL A 334 16.09 -1.23 -24.65
N ASP A 335 14.83 -1.25 -24.21
CA ASP A 335 13.73 -0.57 -24.87
C ASP A 335 14.05 0.93 -24.98
N PRO A 336 14.07 1.53 -26.19
CA PRO A 336 14.35 2.95 -26.39
C PRO A 336 13.41 3.90 -25.63
N HIS A 337 12.23 3.42 -25.20
CA HIS A 337 11.31 4.20 -24.37
C HIS A 337 11.76 4.30 -22.92
N LEU A 338 12.37 3.26 -22.35
CA LEU A 338 12.94 3.29 -21.00
C LEU A 338 14.16 4.23 -20.90
N ALA A 339 14.93 4.34 -21.98
CA ALA A 339 16.08 5.25 -22.07
C ALA A 339 15.67 6.75 -22.15
N ARG A 340 14.42 7.08 -22.51
CA ARG A 340 13.92 8.47 -22.55
C ARG A 340 13.32 8.91 -21.21
N SER A 341 12.78 7.99 -20.42
CA SER A 341 12.16 8.27 -19.11
C SER A 341 13.19 8.55 -18.02
N ALA A 342 14.37 7.95 -18.12
CA ALA A 342 15.54 8.36 -17.37
C ALA A 342 16.21 9.51 -18.15
N GLY A 343 15.93 10.75 -17.79
CA GLY A 343 16.43 11.97 -18.48
C GLY A 343 17.96 12.19 -18.46
N TYR A 344 18.77 11.13 -18.53
CA TYR A 344 20.22 11.15 -18.32
C TYR A 344 21.05 10.50 -19.43
N VAL A 345 20.48 10.10 -20.58
CA VAL A 345 21.24 9.42 -21.67
C VAL A 345 21.21 10.19 -22.99
N ARG A 346 21.21 11.53 -22.97
CA ARG A 346 21.31 12.34 -24.20
C ARG A 346 22.66 12.99 -24.47
N LYS A 347 23.69 12.76 -23.65
CA LYS A 347 25.01 13.40 -23.85
C LYS A 347 26.22 12.48 -24.05
N MET A 348 26.03 11.16 -24.17
CA MET A 348 27.15 10.22 -24.37
C MET A 348 27.27 9.63 -25.79
N VAL A 349 26.56 10.15 -26.79
CA VAL A 349 26.60 9.59 -28.17
C VAL A 349 27.17 10.57 -29.21
N HIS A 350 27.85 11.65 -28.81
CA HIS A 350 28.43 12.62 -29.76
C HIS A 350 29.93 12.93 -29.54
N SER A 351 30.70 12.04 -28.92
CA SER A 351 32.16 12.19 -28.86
C SER A 351 32.91 10.88 -29.04
N SER A 352 32.65 10.19 -30.16
CA SER A 352 33.58 9.19 -30.69
C SER A 352 33.46 9.10 -32.21
N LYS A 353 33.62 10.25 -32.88
CA LYS A 353 34.14 10.36 -34.23
C LYS A 353 34.79 11.73 -34.35
N GLU A 354 36.04 11.80 -33.90
CA GLU A 354 37.17 12.47 -34.56
C GLU A 354 38.44 12.12 -33.80
#